data_AF-A1UQK2-F1
#
_entry.id   AF-A1UQK2-F1
#
_cell.length_a   1.000
_cell.length_b   1.000
_cell.length_c   1.000
_cell.angle_alpha   90.00
_cell.angle_beta   90.00
_cell.angle_gamma   90.00
#
_symmetry.space_group_name_H-M   'P 1'
#
loop_
_entity.id
_entity.type
_entity.pdbx_description
1 polymer ?
#
loop_
_entity_poly.entity_id
_entity_poly.type
_entity_poly.pdbx_seq_one_letter_code
_entity_poly.pdbx_strand_id
1 'polypeptide(L)'
;MPKGTLCMDYGLWLLCDQSGRISLTGWSELGNDSAETRTDHWPAYPLCENRALLPTRLSELGLDLAPGADLNDLDKAWDVYVRHPDVAALRAELERQKSGRTTP
;
A
#
# COMPACT_ATOMS: atom_id res chain seq x y z
N MET A 1 -1.31 9.05 32.24
CA MET A 1 -0.78 8.21 31.16
C MET A 1 -1.68 8.45 29.96
N PRO A 2 -1.24 9.07 28.85
CA PRO A 2 -2.10 9.12 27.67
C PRO A 2 -2.26 7.68 27.18
N LYS A 3 -3.53 7.26 27.02
CA LYS A 3 -3.92 5.95 26.52
C LYS A 3 -3.28 5.75 25.14
N GLY A 4 -2.70 4.57 24.97
CA GLY A 4 -1.89 4.19 23.81
C GLY A 4 -2.53 4.62 22.50
N THR A 5 -1.70 5.27 21.69
CA THR A 5 -1.88 5.43 20.26
C THR A 5 -2.50 4.16 19.70
N LEU A 6 -3.68 4.27 19.07
CA LEU A 6 -4.29 3.20 18.30
C LEU A 6 -3.20 2.62 17.40
N CYS A 7 -2.72 1.42 17.74
CA CYS A 7 -1.91 0.60 16.86
C CYS A 7 -2.85 0.20 15.73
N MET A 8 -2.99 1.04 14.72
CA MET A 8 -3.67 0.66 13.49
C MET A 8 -2.72 -0.34 12.81
N ASP A 9 -3.07 -1.63 12.88
CA ASP A 9 -2.41 -2.64 12.08
C ASP A 9 -2.77 -2.34 10.62
N TYR A 10 -1.78 -1.93 9.83
CA TYR A 10 -1.93 -1.72 8.40
C TYR A 10 -1.23 -2.87 7.68
N GLY A 11 -1.95 -3.54 6.78
CA GLY A 11 -1.34 -4.43 5.81
C GLY A 11 -1.23 -3.71 4.48
N LEU A 12 -0.01 -3.45 4.00
CA LEU A 12 0.24 -2.99 2.64
C LEU A 12 1.02 -4.06 1.89
N TRP A 13 0.63 -4.34 0.64
CA TRP A 13 1.37 -5.27 -0.20
C TRP A 13 1.29 -4.91 -1.69
N LEU A 14 2.30 -5.37 -2.41
CA LEU A 14 2.42 -5.21 -3.85
C LEU A 14 1.84 -6.44 -4.56
N LEU A 15 1.12 -6.18 -5.63
CA LEU A 15 0.58 -7.17 -6.56
C LEU A 15 1.26 -6.99 -7.91
N CYS A 16 1.62 -8.11 -8.54
CA CYS A 16 2.05 -8.15 -9.94
C CYS A 16 0.96 -8.83 -10.78
N ASP A 17 0.46 -8.15 -11.80
CA ASP A 17 -0.49 -8.77 -12.73
C ASP A 17 0.24 -9.56 -13.85
N GLN A 18 -0.54 -10.28 -14.66
CA GLN A 18 -0.01 -11.08 -15.78
C GLN A 18 0.69 -10.24 -16.86
N SER A 19 0.49 -8.92 -16.85
CA SER A 19 1.12 -7.97 -17.78
C SER A 19 2.43 -7.42 -17.23
N GLY A 20 2.84 -7.80 -16.01
CA GLY A 20 4.02 -7.27 -15.31
C GLY A 20 3.78 -5.92 -14.63
N ARG A 21 2.53 -5.45 -14.57
CA ARG A 21 2.18 -4.20 -13.93
C ARG A 21 2.14 -4.40 -12.42
N ILE A 22 2.80 -3.50 -11.71
CA ILE A 22 2.83 -3.53 -10.25
C ILE A 22 1.80 -2.55 -9.69
N SER A 23 0.97 -3.04 -8.79
CA SER A 23 -0.01 -2.24 -8.07
C SER A 23 0.20 -2.39 -6.56
N LEU A 24 -0.07 -1.33 -5.81
CA LEU A 24 -0.13 -1.35 -4.35
C LEU A 24 -1.58 -1.54 -3.92
N THR A 25 -1.80 -2.41 -2.97
CA THR A 25 -3.08 -2.52 -2.27
C THR A 25 -2.82 -2.66 -0.77
N GLY A 26 -3.89 -2.68 0.00
CA GLY A 26 -3.80 -2.76 1.44
C GLY A 26 -5.13 -2.92 2.14
N TRP A 27 -5.05 -2.90 3.46
CA TRP A 27 -6.20 -2.68 4.31
C TRP A 27 -5.83 -1.76 5.48
N SER A 28 -6.83 -1.05 5.98
CA SER A 28 -6.73 -0.19 7.15
C SER A 28 -7.90 -0.47 8.09
N GLU A 29 -7.64 -0.56 9.40
CA GLU A 29 -8.72 -0.61 10.38
C GLU A 29 -9.27 0.80 10.62
N LEU A 30 -10.56 0.99 10.40
CA LEU A 30 -11.28 2.13 10.93
C LEU A 30 -11.88 1.72 12.27
N GLY A 31 -11.24 2.19 13.35
CA GLY A 31 -11.84 2.17 14.68
C GLY A 31 -12.90 3.26 14.76
N ASN A 32 -14.15 2.89 14.97
CA ASN A 32 -15.17 3.83 15.44
C ASN A 32 -15.28 3.69 16.96
N ASP A 33 -15.60 4.78 17.67
CA ASP A 33 -15.67 4.84 19.16
C ASP A 33 -16.59 3.75 19.77
N SER A 34 -17.46 3.15 18.94
CA SER A 34 -18.34 2.04 19.27
C SER A 34 -17.75 0.68 18.86
N ALA A 35 -16.83 0.12 19.65
CA ALA A 35 -16.45 -1.32 19.78
C ALA A 35 -16.31 -2.26 18.54
N GLU A 36 -16.58 -1.82 17.32
CA GLU A 36 -16.54 -2.57 16.07
C GLU A 36 -15.39 -2.02 15.22
N THR A 37 -14.33 -2.80 15.08
CA THR A 37 -13.27 -2.53 14.10
C THR A 37 -13.77 -2.94 12.72
N ARG A 38 -13.86 -1.97 11.80
CA ARG A 38 -14.12 -2.26 10.38
C ARG A 38 -12.81 -2.24 9.61
N THR A 39 -12.48 -3.34 8.97
CA THR A 39 -11.38 -3.43 8.02
C THR A 39 -11.83 -2.84 6.68
N ASP A 40 -11.21 -1.74 6.27
CA ASP A 40 -11.41 -1.15 4.94
C ASP A 40 -10.31 -1.62 4.00
N HIS A 41 -10.72 -2.32 2.94
CA HIS A 41 -9.81 -2.79 1.90
C HIS A 41 -9.59 -1.70 0.87
N TRP A 42 -8.33 -1.46 0.56
CA TRP A 42 -7.95 -0.47 -0.44
C TRP A 42 -8.16 -1.04 -1.84
N PRO A 43 -8.53 -0.20 -2.82
CA PRO A 43 -8.45 -0.60 -4.22
C PRO A 43 -6.97 -0.79 -4.62
N ALA A 44 -6.73 -1.55 -5.68
CA ALA A 44 -5.39 -1.66 -6.26
C ALA A 44 -5.00 -0.33 -6.94
N TYR A 45 -3.98 0.34 -6.43
CA TYR A 45 -3.40 1.55 -7.01
C TYR A 45 -2.21 1.18 -7.89
N PRO A 46 -2.27 1.40 -9.20
CA PRO A 46 -1.16 1.08 -10.08
C PRO A 46 0.06 1.97 -9.80
N LEU A 47 1.20 1.35 -9.47
CA LEU A 47 2.44 2.08 -9.18
C LEU A 47 3.29 2.28 -10.44
N CYS A 48 3.56 1.21 -11.17
CA CYS A 48 4.43 1.23 -12.34
C CYS A 48 4.10 0.08 -13.31
N GLU A 49 4.39 0.30 -14.59
CA GLU A 49 4.19 -0.70 -15.65
C GLU A 49 5.33 -1.70 -15.75
N ASN A 50 6.49 -1.40 -15.13
CA ASN A 50 7.67 -2.24 -15.17
C ASN A 50 8.34 -2.29 -13.80
N ARG A 51 8.71 -3.51 -13.37
CA ARG A 51 9.43 -3.78 -12.12
C ARG A 51 10.78 -3.07 -12.01
N ALA A 52 11.46 -2.78 -13.13
CA ALA A 52 12.71 -2.02 -13.10
C ALA A 52 12.55 -0.62 -12.48
N LEU A 53 11.34 -0.05 -12.56
CA LEU A 53 11.01 1.25 -11.97
C LEU A 53 10.53 1.15 -10.52
N LEU A 54 10.23 -0.06 -10.04
CA LEU A 54 9.62 -0.29 -8.73
C LEU A 54 10.49 0.22 -7.58
N PRO A 55 11.82 -0.05 -7.49
CA PRO A 55 12.64 0.46 -6.39
C PRO A 55 12.64 2.00 -6.31
N THR A 56 12.64 2.66 -7.47
CA THR A 56 12.54 4.13 -7.54
C THR A 56 11.17 4.58 -7.05
N ARG A 57 10.10 3.93 -7.52
CA ARG A 57 8.74 4.31 -7.15
C ARG A 57 8.42 4.07 -5.67
N LEU A 58 8.99 3.02 -5.07
CA LEU A 58 8.90 2.78 -3.63
C LEU A 58 9.59 3.90 -2.85
N SER A 59 10.78 4.30 -3.28
CA SER A 59 11.53 5.40 -2.65
C SER A 59 10.78 6.73 -2.72
N GLU A 60 10.18 7.07 -3.88
CA GLU A 60 9.37 8.28 -4.06
C GLU A 60 8.13 8.31 -3.16
N LEU A 61 7.54 7.13 -2.91
CA LEU A 61 6.36 6.96 -2.05
C LEU A 61 6.72 6.71 -0.59
N GLY A 62 8.00 6.71 -0.20
CA GLY A 62 8.43 6.44 1.17
C GLY A 62 8.10 5.02 1.67
N LEU A 63 7.99 4.05 0.75
CA LEU A 63 7.65 2.66 1.04
C LEU A 63 8.90 1.83 1.29
N ASP A 64 8.92 1.15 2.42
CA ASP A 64 9.95 0.17 2.78
C ASP A 64 9.42 -1.26 2.68
N LEU A 65 10.30 -2.22 2.39
CA LEU A 65 9.95 -3.64 2.46
C LEU A 65 9.70 -4.06 3.91
N ALA A 66 8.69 -4.89 4.14
CA ALA A 66 8.50 -5.52 5.43
C ALA A 66 9.66 -6.51 5.71
N PRO A 67 9.99 -6.79 6.99
CA PRO A 67 10.98 -7.79 7.35
C PRO A 67 10.66 -9.16 6.71
N GLY A 68 11.62 -9.70 5.97
CA GLY A 68 11.48 -10.98 5.26
C GLY A 68 10.77 -10.89 3.90
N ALA A 69 10.30 -9.70 3.48
CA ALA A 69 9.76 -9.50 2.15
C ALA A 69 10.88 -9.30 1.12
N ASP A 70 10.75 -9.93 -0.05
CA ASP A 70 11.65 -9.77 -1.19
C ASP A 70 10.85 -9.38 -2.44
N LEU A 71 11.31 -8.36 -3.17
CA LEU A 71 10.72 -8.00 -4.47
C LEU A 71 10.74 -9.16 -5.46
N ASN A 72 11.68 -10.11 -5.35
CA ASN A 72 11.76 -11.31 -6.18
C ASN A 72 10.57 -12.24 -6.02
N ASP A 73 9.83 -12.14 -4.92
CA ASP A 73 8.62 -12.94 -4.73
C ASP A 73 7.50 -12.50 -5.70
N LEU A 74 7.57 -11.30 -6.27
CA LEU A 74 6.69 -10.89 -7.37
C LEU A 74 6.85 -11.78 -8.63
N ASP A 75 8.03 -12.35 -8.89
CA ASP A 75 8.23 -13.27 -10.02
C ASP A 75 7.50 -14.60 -9.83
N LYS A 76 7.22 -14.95 -8.57
CA LYS A 76 6.44 -16.13 -8.19
C LYS A 76 4.94 -15.81 -8.08
N ALA A 77 4.53 -14.60 -8.47
CA ALA A 77 3.20 -14.06 -8.26
C ALA A 77 2.76 -14.09 -6.77
N TRP A 78 3.71 -13.86 -5.86
CA TRP A 78 3.43 -13.76 -4.43
C TRP A 78 3.29 -12.30 -4.01
N ASP A 79 2.51 -12.09 -2.95
CA ASP A 79 2.32 -10.79 -2.33
C ASP A 79 3.60 -10.33 -1.64
N VAL A 80 4.05 -9.11 -1.94
CA VAL A 80 5.22 -8.52 -1.28
C VAL A 80 4.78 -7.44 -0.32
N TYR A 81 4.91 -7.72 0.98
CA TYR A 81 4.51 -6.81 2.03
C TYR A 81 5.45 -5.61 2.15
N VAL A 82 4.86 -4.43 2.31
CA VAL A 82 5.55 -3.16 2.46
C VAL A 82 5.04 -2.41 3.69
N ARG A 83 5.77 -1.39 4.11
CA ARG A 83 5.47 -0.53 5.25
C ARG A 83 5.60 0.92 4.84
N HIS A 84 4.77 1.76 5.43
CA HIS A 84 4.85 3.20 5.31
C HIS A 84 4.64 3.83 6.70
N PRO A 85 5.43 4.84 7.09
CA PRO A 85 5.30 5.46 8.41
C PRO A 85 3.98 6.23 8.59
N ASP A 86 3.37 6.69 7.50
CA ASP A 86 2.08 7.40 7.50
C ASP A 86 1.14 6.86 6.41
N VAL A 87 0.46 5.76 6.72
CA VAL A 87 -0.40 5.06 5.76
C VAL A 87 -1.58 5.95 5.32
N ALA A 88 -2.07 6.83 6.18
CA ALA A 88 -3.14 7.77 5.84
C ALA A 88 -2.70 8.79 4.77
N ALA A 89 -1.52 9.39 4.93
CA ALA A 89 -0.96 10.32 3.95
C ALA A 89 -0.67 9.62 2.61
N LEU A 90 -0.13 8.40 2.65
CA LEU A 90 0.09 7.57 1.47
C LEU A 90 -1.21 7.34 0.69
N ARG A 91 -2.28 6.92 1.38
CA ARG A 91 -3.59 6.71 0.73
C ARG A 91 -4.09 7.98 0.05
N ALA A 92 -4.00 9.11 0.74
CA ALA A 92 -4.47 10.39 0.21
C ALA A 92 -3.69 10.79 -1.06
N GLU A 93 -2.38 10.53 -1.10
CA GLU A 93 -1.56 10.77 -2.30
C GLU A 93 -1.94 9.82 -3.46
N LEU A 94 -2.15 8.54 -3.17
CA LEU A 94 -2.56 7.57 -4.19
C LEU A 94 -3.95 7.87 -4.78
N GLU A 95 -4.89 8.29 -3.94
CA GLU A 95 -6.21 8.75 -4.41
C GLU A 95 -6.10 10.02 -5.26
N ARG A 96 -5.25 10.98 -4.88
CA ARG A 96 -4.98 12.17 -5.71
C ARG A 96 -4.42 11.79 -7.08
N GLN A 97 -3.45 10.89 -7.13
CA GLN A 97 -2.85 10.42 -8.39
C GLN A 97 -3.87 9.67 -9.26
N LYS A 98 -4.75 8.86 -8.64
CA LYS A 98 -5.82 8.14 -9.32
C LYS A 98 -6.85 9.10 -9.91
N SER A 99 -7.30 10.09 -9.14
CA SER A 99 -8.27 11.10 -9.61
C SER A 99 -7.66 12.04 -10.65
N GLY A 100 -6.39 12.45 -10.50
CA GLY A 100 -5.67 13.29 -11.45
C GLY A 100 -5.36 12.63 -12.79
N ARG A 101 -5.44 11.30 -12.88
CA ARG A 101 -5.35 10.53 -14.13
C ARG A 101 -6.68 10.41 -14.88
N THR A 102 -7.70 11.12 -14.40
CA THR A 102 -8.96 11.39 -15.11
C THR A 102 -8.81 12.73 -15.84
N THR A 103 -8.08 12.76 -16.94
CA THR A 103 -8.14 13.92 -17.84
C THR A 103 -9.39 13.77 -18.74
N PRO A 104 -10.18 14.85 -18.95
CA PRO A 104 -11.39 14.86 -19.79
C PRO A 104 -11.13 14.51 -21.26
#